data_AF-A0A933EPQ9-F1
#
_entry.id   AF-A0A933EPQ9-F1
#
_cell.length_a   1.000
_cell.length_b   1.000
_cell.length_c   1.000
_cell.angle_alpha   90.00
_cell.angle_beta   90.00
_cell.angle_gamma   90.00
#
_symmetry.space_group_name_H-M   'P 1'
#
loop_
_entity.id
_entity.type
_entity.pdbx_description
1 polymer ?
#
loop_
_entity_poly.entity_id
_entity_poly.type
_entity_poly.pdbx_seq_one_letter_code
_entity_poly.pdbx_strand_id
1 'polypeptide(L)'
;MRKVLMGVGIFAIALVLVFLLGCAELQEVTASKPSSSSGTTLVADTDVPLKLKTIWAGSYQEDIQPIFDRYCVECHGTSKAENGLRLDAYERMMAGTRFGPVVVGGSSSTSSLAFVIDGTAAQQIQMPHEGRKLSRNRIANVKAWIDAGAKR
;
A
#
# COMPACT_ATOMS: atom_id res chain seq x y z
N MET A 1 61.48 -45.72 -11.32
CA MET A 1 60.45 -46.14 -12.29
C MET A 1 59.23 -45.24 -12.15
N ARG A 2 58.73 -44.72 -13.28
CA ARG A 2 57.40 -44.12 -13.53
C ARG A 2 57.06 -42.79 -12.84
N LYS A 3 57.36 -41.74 -13.61
CA LYS A 3 56.78 -40.38 -13.58
C LYS A 3 55.25 -40.45 -13.70
N VAL A 4 54.52 -39.66 -12.92
CA VAL A 4 53.14 -39.27 -13.24
C VAL A 4 53.12 -37.75 -13.35
N LEU A 5 53.00 -37.30 -14.59
CA LEU A 5 52.88 -35.93 -15.05
C LEU A 5 51.42 -35.76 -15.48
N MET A 6 50.65 -34.97 -14.74
CA MET A 6 49.32 -34.47 -15.09
C MET A 6 49.29 -33.06 -14.49
N GLY A 7 49.48 -31.98 -15.26
CA GLY A 7 48.54 -31.54 -16.28
C GLY A 7 47.65 -30.42 -15.71
N VAL A 8 48.27 -29.35 -15.18
CA VAL A 8 47.57 -28.13 -14.74
C VAL A 8 48.02 -26.99 -15.64
N GLY A 9 47.44 -26.94 -16.83
CA GLY A 9 47.64 -25.86 -17.78
C GLY A 9 46.38 -25.74 -18.63
N ILE A 10 45.96 -24.50 -18.88
CA ILE A 10 45.01 -24.01 -19.91
C ILE A 10 43.82 -23.16 -19.38
N PHE A 11 43.58 -23.02 -18.07
CA PHE A 11 42.46 -22.18 -17.59
C PHE A 11 42.81 -20.74 -17.16
N ALA A 12 43.81 -20.10 -17.78
CA ALA A 12 44.24 -18.75 -17.38
C ALA A 12 44.35 -17.71 -18.52
N ILE A 13 43.82 -17.95 -19.73
CA ILE A 13 44.00 -17.01 -20.87
C ILE A 13 42.66 -16.71 -21.58
N ALA A 14 41.62 -16.36 -20.81
CA ALA A 14 40.36 -15.91 -21.41
C ALA A 14 39.66 -14.79 -20.61
N LEU A 15 40.41 -13.92 -19.92
CA LEU A 15 39.79 -12.89 -19.06
C LEU A 15 40.36 -11.47 -19.18
N VAL A 16 41.12 -11.14 -20.23
CA VAL A 16 41.75 -9.79 -20.36
C VAL A 16 41.45 -9.05 -21.68
N LEU A 17 40.66 -9.61 -22.61
CA LEU A 17 40.42 -9.01 -23.94
C LEU A 17 38.95 -8.72 -24.31
N VAL A 18 38.09 -8.46 -23.31
CA VAL A 18 36.71 -7.96 -23.55
C VAL A 18 36.51 -6.54 -22.98
N PHE A 19 37.61 -5.83 -22.66
CA PHE A 19 37.57 -4.52 -22.00
C PHE A 19 37.87 -3.31 -22.91
N LEU A 20 37.92 -3.48 -24.25
CA LEU A 20 38.40 -2.41 -25.16
C LEU A 20 37.52 -2.11 -26.39
N LEU A 21 36.25 -2.54 -26.44
CA LEU A 21 35.33 -2.19 -27.54
C LEU A 21 33.90 -1.94 -27.02
N GLY A 22 33.72 -0.85 -26.30
CA GLY A 22 32.42 -0.43 -25.76
C GLY A 22 32.34 1.07 -25.54
N CYS A 23 32.68 1.86 -26.57
CA CYS A 23 32.35 3.28 -26.62
C CYS A 23 30.84 3.47 -26.73
N ALA A 24 30.31 4.30 -25.82
CA ALA A 24 29.23 5.25 -26.02
C ALA A 24 28.05 4.85 -26.94
N GLU A 25 26.92 4.50 -26.32
CA GLU A 25 25.60 4.77 -26.90
C GLU A 25 24.76 5.48 -25.83
N LEU A 26 24.57 6.78 -26.04
CA LEU A 26 23.65 7.63 -25.31
C LEU A 26 22.23 7.22 -25.70
N GLN A 27 21.50 6.58 -24.80
CA GLN A 27 20.07 6.38 -25.00
C GLN A 27 19.32 7.53 -24.34
N GLU A 28 18.90 8.49 -25.18
CA GLU A 28 17.97 9.53 -24.78
C GLU A 28 16.69 8.90 -24.25
N VAL A 29 16.40 9.20 -22.98
CA VAL A 29 15.15 8.85 -22.32
C VAL A 29 14.06 9.74 -22.91
N THR A 30 13.53 9.34 -24.07
CA THR A 30 12.39 10.00 -24.66
C THR A 30 11.18 9.77 -23.75
N ALA A 31 10.74 10.84 -23.12
CA ALA A 31 9.55 10.89 -22.28
C ALA A 31 8.32 10.44 -23.08
N SER A 32 7.92 9.18 -22.92
CA SER A 32 6.65 8.69 -23.39
C SER A 32 5.54 9.17 -22.45
N LYS A 33 4.79 10.15 -22.95
CA LYS A 33 3.51 10.64 -22.43
C LYS A 33 2.59 9.46 -22.07
N PRO A 34 2.01 9.39 -20.86
CA PRO A 34 1.01 8.37 -20.55
C PRO A 34 -0.27 8.66 -21.35
N SER A 35 -0.60 7.73 -22.25
CA SER A 35 -1.83 7.71 -23.01
C SER A 35 -3.00 7.38 -22.08
N SER A 36 -3.81 8.40 -21.85
CA SER A 36 -5.15 8.33 -21.28
C SER A 36 -6.03 7.45 -22.17
N SER A 37 -6.50 6.31 -21.65
CA SER A 37 -7.70 5.67 -22.16
C SER A 37 -8.67 5.48 -21.00
N SER A 38 -9.56 6.47 -20.93
CA SER A 38 -10.71 6.52 -20.03
C SER A 38 -11.73 5.48 -20.45
N GLY A 39 -12.18 4.68 -19.49
CA GLY A 39 -13.24 3.70 -19.68
C GLY A 39 -13.65 3.11 -18.35
N THR A 40 -14.09 3.94 -17.40
CA THR A 40 -14.71 3.46 -16.17
C THR A 40 -16.07 4.12 -16.04
N THR A 41 -17.12 3.32 -16.24
CA THR A 41 -18.48 3.63 -15.81
C THR A 41 -18.44 3.89 -14.31
N LEU A 42 -18.51 5.17 -13.92
CA LEU A 42 -18.57 5.59 -12.53
C LEU A 42 -19.99 5.33 -12.02
N VAL A 43 -20.18 4.21 -11.32
CA VAL A 43 -21.31 4.12 -10.39
C VAL A 43 -20.95 5.04 -9.23
N ALA A 44 -21.56 6.23 -9.20
CA ALA A 44 -21.38 7.16 -8.10
C ALA A 44 -21.93 6.51 -6.82
N ASP A 45 -21.04 6.15 -5.91
CA ASP A 45 -21.36 5.71 -4.57
C ASP A 45 -21.80 6.94 -3.76
N THR A 46 -23.06 7.35 -3.95
CA THR A 46 -23.67 8.55 -3.37
C THR A 46 -24.02 8.40 -1.88
N ASP A 47 -23.73 7.25 -1.28
CA ASP A 47 -24.21 6.92 0.06
C ASP A 47 -23.37 7.60 1.17
N VAL A 48 -22.18 8.12 0.82
CA VAL A 48 -21.35 8.95 1.71
C VAL A 48 -20.74 10.09 0.89
N PRO A 49 -21.11 11.36 1.13
CA PRO A 49 -20.49 12.48 0.43
C PRO A 49 -19.03 12.60 0.84
N LEU A 50 -18.13 12.65 -0.13
CA LEU A 50 -16.69 12.85 0.12
C LEU A 50 -16.33 14.29 -0.26
N LYS A 51 -15.94 15.11 0.72
CA LYS A 51 -15.17 16.33 0.45
C LYS A 51 -13.71 15.94 0.29
N LEU A 52 -13.18 16.06 -0.92
CA LEU A 52 -11.75 15.89 -1.18
C LEU A 52 -11.01 17.18 -0.80
N LYS A 53 -10.08 17.11 0.17
CA LYS A 53 -9.22 18.24 0.57
C LYS A 53 -7.75 17.81 0.50
N THR A 54 -6.96 18.51 -0.32
CA THR A 54 -5.58 18.16 -0.70
C THR A 54 -4.54 18.29 0.42
N ILE A 55 -4.93 18.89 1.55
CA ILE A 55 -4.33 18.69 2.87
C ILE A 55 -5.50 18.29 3.75
N TRP A 56 -5.41 17.16 4.46
CA TRP A 56 -6.50 16.78 5.34
C TRP A 56 -6.72 17.89 6.36
N ALA A 57 -7.83 18.59 6.17
CA ALA A 57 -8.34 19.62 7.07
C ALA A 57 -9.85 19.39 7.23
N GLY A 58 -10.24 18.11 7.17
CA GLY A 58 -11.56 17.61 7.49
C GLY A 58 -11.64 17.17 8.95
N SER A 59 -12.83 16.76 9.39
CA SER A 59 -13.08 16.27 10.74
C SER A 59 -13.05 14.75 10.75
N TYR A 60 -12.40 14.13 11.73
CA TYR A 60 -12.47 12.67 11.87
C TYR A 60 -13.92 12.19 12.03
N GLN A 61 -14.70 12.86 12.86
CA GLN A 61 -16.09 12.49 13.16
C GLN A 61 -17.01 12.60 11.94
N GLU A 62 -16.79 13.58 11.06
CA GLU A 62 -17.66 13.81 9.90
C GLU A 62 -17.19 13.04 8.66
N ASP A 63 -15.87 12.92 8.46
CA ASP A 63 -15.31 12.44 7.20
C ASP A 63 -14.71 11.03 7.29
N ILE A 64 -14.29 10.56 8.47
CA ILE A 64 -13.61 9.25 8.64
C ILE A 64 -14.45 8.23 9.41
N GLN A 65 -14.96 8.58 10.59
CA GLN A 65 -15.74 7.64 11.41
C GLN A 65 -16.92 7.04 10.64
N PRO A 66 -17.69 7.80 9.82
CA PRO A 66 -18.79 7.22 9.05
C PRO A 66 -18.34 6.18 8.01
N ILE A 67 -17.10 6.26 7.52
CA ILE A 67 -16.52 5.23 6.65
C ILE A 67 -16.30 3.96 7.47
N PHE A 68 -15.74 4.05 8.67
CA PHE A 68 -15.53 2.85 9.51
C PHE A 68 -16.86 2.25 9.99
N ASP A 69 -17.82 3.09 10.38
CA ASP A 69 -19.14 2.64 10.83
C ASP A 69 -19.84 1.82 9.75
N ARG A 70 -19.75 2.28 8.49
CA ARG A 70 -20.44 1.61 7.38
C ARG A 70 -19.71 0.38 6.84
N TYR A 71 -18.38 0.37 6.84
CA TYR A 71 -17.61 -0.66 6.13
C TYR A 71 -16.85 -1.62 7.05
N CYS A 72 -16.74 -1.33 8.35
CA CYS A 72 -15.81 -2.04 9.22
C CYS A 72 -16.42 -2.49 10.55
N VAL A 73 -17.30 -1.68 11.16
CA VAL A 73 -17.80 -1.88 12.53
C VAL A 73 -18.61 -3.17 12.71
N GLU A 74 -19.21 -3.72 11.65
CA GLU A 74 -19.90 -5.01 11.73
C GLU A 74 -19.00 -6.13 12.27
N CYS A 75 -17.73 -6.15 11.86
CA CYS A 75 -16.74 -7.16 12.28
C CYS A 75 -15.67 -6.61 13.24
N HIS A 76 -15.49 -5.30 13.28
CA HIS A 76 -14.49 -4.61 14.11
C HIS A 76 -15.15 -3.55 15.01
N GLY A 77 -16.26 -3.91 15.66
CA GLY A 77 -17.04 -3.04 16.53
C GLY A 77 -17.27 -3.63 17.92
N THR A 78 -18.22 -3.06 18.65
CA THR A 78 -18.55 -3.52 20.02
C THR A 78 -19.06 -4.96 20.06
N SER A 79 -19.86 -5.37 19.08
CA SER A 79 -20.41 -6.73 18.99
C SER A 79 -19.34 -7.78 18.67
N LYS A 80 -18.40 -7.43 17.79
CA LYS A 80 -17.37 -8.32 17.27
C LYS A 80 -16.08 -7.54 17.09
N ALA A 81 -15.00 -7.99 17.71
CA ALA A 81 -13.68 -7.38 17.60
C ALA A 81 -12.73 -8.36 16.89
N GLU A 82 -12.90 -8.53 15.58
CA GLU A 82 -12.07 -9.46 14.81
C GLU A 82 -10.58 -9.13 14.98
N ASN A 83 -9.79 -10.17 15.28
CA ASN A 83 -8.38 -10.07 15.68
C ASN A 83 -8.08 -9.10 16.84
N GLY A 84 -9.08 -8.73 17.63
CA GLY A 84 -8.99 -7.77 18.73
C GLY A 84 -8.94 -6.31 18.27
N LEU A 85 -9.27 -6.02 17.00
CA LEU A 85 -9.34 -4.65 16.48
C LEU A 85 -10.75 -4.07 16.64
N ARG A 86 -10.79 -2.80 17.04
CA ARG A 86 -12.01 -2.01 17.25
C ARG A 86 -11.89 -0.70 16.47
N LEU A 87 -12.86 -0.42 15.60
CA LEU A 87 -12.91 0.74 14.70
C LEU A 87 -14.15 1.62 14.94
N ASP A 88 -14.99 1.28 15.91
CA ASP A 88 -16.18 2.03 16.34
C ASP A 88 -15.86 3.18 17.30
N ALA A 89 -14.60 3.30 17.74
CA ALA A 89 -14.14 4.41 18.56
C ALA A 89 -12.69 4.73 18.25
N TYR A 90 -12.39 6.03 18.12
CA TYR A 90 -11.05 6.53 17.80
C TYR A 90 -9.97 5.97 18.74
N GLU A 91 -10.16 6.05 20.05
CA GLU A 91 -9.18 5.61 21.03
C GLU A 91 -8.88 4.12 20.89
N ARG A 92 -9.89 3.33 20.54
CA ARG A 92 -9.77 1.89 20.38
C ARG A 92 -9.02 1.54 19.09
N MET A 93 -9.30 2.25 17.99
CA MET A 93 -8.56 2.09 16.74
C MET A 93 -7.09 2.48 16.91
N MET A 94 -6.81 3.61 17.56
CA MET A 94 -5.44 4.09 17.76
C MET A 94 -4.66 3.24 18.76
N ALA A 95 -5.33 2.57 19.70
CA ALA A 95 -4.70 1.55 20.54
C ALA A 95 -4.25 0.32 19.74
N GLY A 96 -4.84 0.07 18.57
CA GLY A 96 -4.48 -1.01 17.67
C GLY A 96 -4.94 -2.38 18.15
N THR A 97 -4.10 -3.38 17.93
CA THR A 97 -4.37 -4.78 18.30
C THR A 97 -3.28 -5.29 19.24
N ARG A 98 -3.40 -6.54 19.69
CA ARG A 98 -2.31 -7.23 20.40
C ARG A 98 -1.00 -7.34 19.60
N PHE A 99 -1.06 -7.15 18.28
CA PHE A 99 0.11 -7.18 17.39
C PHE A 99 0.73 -5.80 17.18
N GLY A 100 0.19 -4.75 17.80
CA GLY A 100 0.67 -3.38 17.70
C GLY A 100 -0.33 -2.45 16.99
N PRO A 101 0.13 -1.21 16.67
CA PRO A 101 -0.71 -0.20 16.06
C PRO A 101 -1.10 -0.59 14.64
N VAL A 102 -2.36 -0.29 14.26
CA VAL A 102 -2.84 -0.44 12.89
C VAL A 102 -2.82 0.87 12.11
N VAL A 103 -2.81 1.98 12.84
CA VAL A 103 -2.66 3.35 12.34
C VAL A 103 -1.40 3.95 12.94
N VAL A 104 -0.50 4.40 12.08
CA VAL A 104 0.70 5.17 12.42
C VAL A 104 0.52 6.56 11.82
N GLY A 105 0.14 7.52 12.67
CA GLY A 105 -0.06 8.89 12.25
C GLY A 105 1.18 9.48 11.58
N GLY A 106 0.99 10.15 10.45
CA GLY A 106 2.04 10.73 9.62
C GLY A 106 2.53 9.80 8.50
N SER A 107 2.10 8.53 8.47
CA SER A 107 2.51 7.59 7.41
C SER A 107 1.48 6.50 7.17
N SER A 108 0.63 6.71 6.16
CA SER A 108 -0.25 5.68 5.62
C SER A 108 0.54 4.51 5.02
N SER A 109 1.74 4.77 4.47
CA SER A 109 2.64 3.76 3.93
C SER A 109 3.28 2.83 4.97
N THR A 110 3.11 3.09 6.27
CA THR A 110 3.54 2.17 7.35
C THR A 110 2.37 1.69 8.20
N SER A 111 1.15 2.13 7.86
CA SER A 111 -0.08 1.77 8.57
C SER A 111 -0.71 0.52 7.95
N SER A 112 -0.84 -0.57 8.71
CA SER A 112 -1.47 -1.80 8.24
C SER A 112 -2.91 -1.59 7.80
N LEU A 113 -3.64 -0.66 8.42
CA LEU A 113 -4.99 -0.28 8.01
C LEU A 113 -5.04 0.18 6.54
N ALA A 114 -4.06 0.96 6.08
CA ALA A 114 -4.04 1.47 4.72
C ALA A 114 -3.82 0.35 3.70
N PHE A 115 -2.92 -0.60 4.00
CA PHE A 115 -2.61 -1.73 3.11
C PHE A 115 -3.77 -2.71 2.94
N VAL A 116 -4.51 -2.98 4.02
CA VAL A 116 -5.63 -3.93 3.94
C VAL A 116 -6.83 -3.36 3.19
N ILE A 117 -7.05 -2.04 3.23
CA ILE A 117 -8.18 -1.39 2.54
C ILE A 117 -7.85 -0.97 1.10
N ASP A 118 -6.58 -0.74 0.76
CA ASP A 118 -6.18 -0.30 -0.59
C ASP A 118 -5.98 -1.46 -1.59
N GLY A 119 -6.11 -2.69 -1.11
CA GLY A 119 -6.01 -3.91 -1.93
C GLY A 119 -4.58 -4.28 -2.31
N THR A 120 -3.56 -3.65 -1.70
CA THR A 120 -2.15 -4.02 -1.91
C THR A 120 -1.69 -5.14 -0.98
N ALA A 121 -2.39 -5.36 0.13
CA ALA A 121 -2.18 -6.52 0.98
C ALA A 121 -2.57 -7.82 0.27
N ALA A 122 -2.01 -8.94 0.76
CA ALA A 122 -2.34 -10.26 0.25
C ALA A 122 -3.85 -10.57 0.40
N GLN A 123 -4.41 -11.28 -0.58
CA GLN A 123 -5.86 -11.38 -0.76
C GLN A 123 -6.62 -11.88 0.49
N GLN A 124 -6.01 -12.81 1.24
CA GLN A 124 -6.60 -13.37 2.46
C GLN A 124 -6.70 -12.41 3.65
N ILE A 125 -6.07 -11.23 3.58
CA ILE A 125 -6.12 -10.20 4.64
C ILE A 125 -6.66 -8.86 4.15
N GLN A 126 -7.15 -8.80 2.90
CA GLN A 126 -7.77 -7.58 2.38
C GLN A 126 -9.11 -7.33 3.08
N MET A 127 -9.40 -6.06 3.32
CA MET A 127 -10.62 -5.60 3.95
C MET A 127 -11.42 -4.68 3.00
N PRO A 128 -12.76 -4.71 3.05
CA PRO A 128 -13.60 -5.68 3.76
C PRO A 128 -13.54 -7.08 3.10
N HIS A 129 -13.59 -8.15 3.90
CA HIS A 129 -13.70 -9.53 3.40
C HIS A 129 -15.06 -9.82 2.79
N GLU A 130 -16.10 -9.32 3.47
CA GLU A 130 -17.49 -9.45 3.09
C GLU A 130 -18.05 -8.05 2.80
N GLY A 131 -19.09 -7.99 1.96
CA GLY A 131 -19.74 -6.74 1.63
C GLY A 131 -19.02 -5.89 0.58
N ARG A 132 -19.41 -4.61 0.50
CA ARG A 132 -18.98 -3.68 -0.55
C ARG A 132 -17.59 -3.13 -0.24
N LYS A 133 -16.65 -3.26 -1.18
CA LYS A 133 -15.32 -2.62 -1.06
C LYS A 133 -15.43 -1.10 -1.01
N LEU A 134 -14.45 -0.46 -0.35
CA LEU A 134 -14.35 0.99 -0.33
C LEU A 134 -14.04 1.51 -1.75
N SER A 135 -14.62 2.66 -2.09
CA SER A 135 -14.24 3.37 -3.32
C SER A 135 -12.84 3.96 -3.17
N ARG A 136 -12.16 4.20 -4.31
CA ARG A 136 -10.82 4.82 -4.34
C ARG A 136 -10.78 6.15 -3.57
N ASN A 137 -11.84 6.95 -3.64
CA ASN A 137 -11.91 8.23 -2.94
C ASN A 137 -11.99 8.05 -1.41
N ARG A 138 -12.71 7.03 -0.91
CA ARG A 138 -12.76 6.73 0.53
C ARG A 138 -11.41 6.26 1.05
N ILE A 139 -10.76 5.38 0.30
CA ILE A 139 -9.40 4.92 0.61
C ILE A 139 -8.44 6.12 0.64
N ALA A 140 -8.51 7.00 -0.36
CA ALA A 140 -7.69 8.21 -0.41
C ALA A 140 -7.95 9.14 0.79
N ASN A 141 -9.20 9.32 1.20
CA ASN A 141 -9.55 10.11 2.39
C ASN A 141 -8.95 9.52 3.67
N VAL A 142 -9.08 8.20 3.88
CA VAL A 142 -8.47 7.53 5.04
C VAL A 142 -6.95 7.68 5.03
N LYS A 143 -6.29 7.47 3.88
CA LYS A 143 -4.83 7.63 3.76
C LYS A 143 -4.40 9.07 4.04
N ALA A 144 -5.10 10.06 3.49
CA ALA A 144 -4.82 11.47 3.73
C ALA A 144 -4.99 11.87 5.20
N TRP A 145 -6.02 11.35 5.89
CA TRP A 145 -6.19 11.54 7.32
C TRP A 145 -5.04 10.94 8.13
N ILE A 146 -4.61 9.72 7.79
CA ILE A 146 -3.44 9.09 8.44
C ILE A 146 -2.19 9.94 8.22
N ASP A 147 -1.92 10.34 6.97
CA ASP A 147 -0.75 11.13 6.59
C ASP A 147 -0.72 12.51 7.27
N ALA A 148 -1.89 13.09 7.59
CA ALA A 148 -2.00 14.33 8.36
C ALA A 148 -1.85 14.14 9.88
N GLY A 149 -1.44 12.96 10.34
CA GLY A 149 -1.18 12.67 11.73
C GLY A 149 -2.32 11.95 12.45
N ALA A 150 -3.32 11.45 11.71
CA ALA A 150 -4.42 10.66 12.25
C ALA A 150 -5.16 11.33 13.41
N LYS A 151 -5.33 12.66 13.36
CA LYS A 151 -5.95 13.44 14.46
C LYS A 151 -7.49 13.41 14.39
N ARG A 152 -8.13 13.64 15.52
CA ARG A 152 -9.59 13.87 15.57
C ARG A 152 -9.98 15.25 15.05
#